data_AF-A0A1A6HYV4-F1
#
_entry.id   AF-A0A1A6HYV4-F1
#
_cell.length_a   1.000
_cell.length_b   1.000
_cell.length_c   1.000
_cell.angle_alpha   90.00
_cell.angle_beta   90.00
_cell.angle_gamma   90.00
#
_symmetry.space_group_name_H-M   'P 1'
#
loop_
_entity.id
_entity.type
_entity.pdbx_description
1 polymer ?
#
loop_
_entity_poly.entity_id
_entity_poly.type
_entity_poly.pdbx_seq_one_letter_code
_entity_poly.pdbx_strand_id
1 'polypeptide(L)'
;LRTSLGKGRAFIRYSLVHQRLADTLQQCFMNTKVTSDWYYARSPFLKPKLSSDIVGQLYELTEVQFDLVSRGYDLDAAWPTFA
;
A
#
# COMPACT_ATOMS: atom_id res chain seq x y z
N LEU A 1 16.55 4.56 -4.20
CA LEU A 1 15.65 3.40 -4.34
C LEU A 1 16.10 2.57 -5.52
N ARG A 2 16.67 1.41 -5.24
CA ARG A 2 17.27 0.51 -6.23
C ARG A 2 16.44 -0.77 -6.41
N THR A 3 15.76 -1.22 -5.36
CA THR A 3 15.01 -2.48 -5.34
C THR A 3 13.50 -2.26 -5.49
N SER A 4 12.77 -3.26 -5.98
CA SER A 4 11.30 -3.22 -6.00
C SER A 4 10.72 -3.14 -4.59
N LEU A 5 11.38 -3.75 -3.61
CA LEU A 5 11.00 -3.65 -2.20
C LEU A 5 11.06 -2.20 -1.70
N GLY A 6 12.18 -1.51 -1.93
CA GLY A 6 12.34 -0.10 -1.56
C GLY A 6 11.38 0.81 -2.30
N LYS A 7 11.13 0.55 -3.59
CA LYS A 7 10.12 1.28 -4.38
C LYS A 7 8.71 1.07 -3.81
N GLY A 8 8.34 -0.16 -3.43
CA GLY A 8 7.06 -0.46 -2.78
C GLY A 8 6.89 0.24 -1.44
N ARG A 9 7.94 0.25 -0.60
CA ARG A 9 7.95 0.99 0.67
C ARG A 9 7.75 2.50 0.47
N ALA A 10 8.47 3.08 -0.51
CA ALA A 10 8.33 4.48 -0.85
C ALA A 10 6.94 4.83 -1.40
N PHE A 11 6.38 3.95 -2.23
CA PHE A 11 5.04 4.09 -2.77
C PHE A 11 3.97 4.13 -1.67
N ILE A 12 4.04 3.21 -0.70
CA ILE A 12 3.09 3.20 0.44
C ILE A 12 3.19 4.50 1.24
N ARG A 13 4.41 4.94 1.59
CA ARG A 13 4.62 6.21 2.32
C ARG A 13 4.07 7.41 1.55
N TYR A 14 4.37 7.47 0.25
CA TYR A 14 3.85 8.53 -0.62
C TYR A 14 2.32 8.56 -0.61
N SER A 15 1.67 7.41 -0.77
CA SER A 15 0.21 7.30 -0.78
C SER A 15 -0.43 7.67 0.56
N LEU A 16 0.25 7.44 1.69
CA LEU A 16 -0.20 7.89 3.01
C LEU A 16 -0.14 9.41 3.15
N VAL A 17 0.99 10.03 2.78
CA VAL A 17 1.16 11.50 2.81
C VAL A 17 0.09 12.20 1.95
N HIS A 18 -0.29 11.59 0.84
CA HIS A 18 -1.26 12.14 -0.10
C HIS A 18 -2.69 11.63 0.10
N GLN A 19 -2.97 10.85 1.17
CA GLN A 19 -4.31 10.35 1.50
C GLN A 19 -4.97 9.54 0.37
N ARG A 20 -4.18 8.68 -0.31
CA ARG A 20 -4.58 7.97 -1.55
C ARG A 20 -4.34 6.47 -1.48
N LEU A 21 -3.90 5.95 -0.33
CA LEU A 21 -3.53 4.53 -0.20
C LEU A 21 -4.74 3.60 -0.42
N ALA A 22 -5.90 3.94 0.15
CA ALA A 22 -7.13 3.17 0.00
C ALA A 22 -7.56 3.07 -1.47
N ASP A 23 -7.77 4.21 -2.14
CA ASP A 23 -8.19 4.24 -3.54
C ASP A 23 -7.21 3.51 -4.45
N THR A 24 -5.90 3.66 -4.19
CA THR A 24 -4.92 3.04 -5.07
C THR A 24 -4.89 1.52 -4.91
N LEU A 25 -4.98 0.99 -3.69
CA LEU A 25 -5.06 -0.46 -3.47
C LEU A 25 -6.39 -1.04 -3.92
N GLN A 26 -7.49 -0.30 -3.76
CA GLN A 26 -8.79 -0.69 -4.31
C GLN A 26 -8.70 -0.91 -5.84
N GLN A 27 -8.09 0.03 -6.57
CA GLN A 27 -7.91 -0.10 -8.02
C GLN A 27 -7.06 -1.33 -8.39
N CYS A 28 -6.02 -1.64 -7.62
CA CYS A 28 -5.25 -2.86 -7.82
C CYS A 28 -6.13 -4.10 -7.68
N PHE A 29 -6.90 -4.22 -6.58
CA PHE A 29 -7.71 -5.40 -6.29
C PHE A 29 -8.91 -5.57 -7.23
N MET A 30 -9.43 -4.47 -7.80
CA MET A 30 -10.46 -4.52 -8.84
C MET A 30 -9.94 -5.14 -10.15
N ASN A 31 -8.63 -5.07 -10.43
CA ASN A 31 -8.03 -5.75 -11.57
C ASN A 31 -7.76 -7.22 -11.24
N THR A 32 -8.81 -8.04 -11.33
CA THR A 32 -8.76 -9.47 -10.97
C THR A 32 -7.71 -10.24 -11.75
N LYS A 33 -7.56 -9.96 -13.06
CA LYS A 33 -6.55 -10.60 -13.92
C LYS A 33 -5.13 -10.38 -13.38
N VAL A 34 -4.73 -9.12 -13.22
CA VAL A 34 -3.38 -8.80 -12.73
C VAL A 34 -3.21 -9.27 -11.30
N THR A 35 -4.22 -9.12 -10.45
CA THR A 35 -4.15 -9.58 -9.05
C THR A 35 -3.95 -11.10 -8.99
N SER A 36 -4.63 -11.89 -9.83
CA SER A 36 -4.46 -13.35 -9.85
C SER A 36 -3.11 -13.80 -10.37
N ASP A 37 -2.46 -13.01 -11.24
CA ASP A 37 -1.10 -13.31 -11.73
C ASP A 37 -0.04 -13.18 -10.61
N TRP A 38 -0.32 -12.37 -9.58
CA TRP A 38 0.62 -12.08 -8.48
C TRP A 38 0.34 -12.85 -7.19
N TYR A 39 -0.89 -13.32 -6.98
CA TYR A 39 -1.31 -13.90 -5.70
C TYR A 39 -1.92 -15.29 -5.86
N TYR A 40 -1.57 -16.20 -4.95
CA TYR A 40 -2.24 -17.49 -4.84
C TYR A 40 -3.72 -17.33 -4.41
N ALA A 41 -4.56 -18.30 -4.77
CA ALA A 41 -6.01 -18.29 -4.54
C ALA A 41 -6.47 -18.04 -3.09
N ARG A 42 -5.62 -18.33 -2.10
CA ARG A 42 -5.91 -18.05 -0.67
C ARG A 42 -5.84 -16.58 -0.29
N SER A 43 -5.25 -15.72 -1.13
CA SER A 43 -5.03 -14.30 -0.86
C SER A 43 -6.35 -13.57 -0.56
N PRO A 44 -6.38 -12.69 0.46
CA PRO A 44 -7.56 -11.87 0.73
C PRO A 44 -7.86 -10.89 -0.41
N PHE A 45 -6.86 -10.50 -1.20
CA PHE A 45 -7.02 -9.55 -2.31
C PHE A 45 -7.85 -10.12 -3.47
N LEU A 46 -7.98 -11.45 -3.56
CA LEU A 46 -8.83 -12.13 -4.54
C LEU A 46 -10.24 -12.42 -4.01
N LYS A 47 -10.53 -12.08 -2.75
CA LYS A 47 -11.80 -12.39 -2.08
C LYS A 47 -12.54 -11.07 -1.83
N PRO A 48 -13.59 -10.72 -2.61
CA PRO A 48 -14.22 -9.40 -2.58
C PRO A 48 -14.62 -8.90 -1.18
N LYS A 49 -15.15 -9.81 -0.34
CA LYS A 49 -15.50 -9.46 1.05
C LYS A 49 -14.27 -9.03 1.85
N LEU A 50 -13.20 -9.83 1.83
CA LEU A 50 -11.98 -9.54 2.59
C LEU A 50 -11.20 -8.34 2.02
N SER A 51 -11.15 -8.20 0.69
CA SER A 51 -10.50 -7.05 0.08
C SER A 51 -11.25 -5.74 0.37
N SER A 52 -12.60 -5.77 0.36
CA SER A 52 -13.41 -4.62 0.78
C SER A 52 -13.22 -4.28 2.25
N ASP A 53 -13.13 -5.28 3.14
CA ASP A 53 -12.88 -5.06 4.57
C ASP A 53 -11.52 -4.38 4.80
N ILE A 54 -10.46 -4.85 4.11
CA ILE A 54 -9.11 -4.25 4.17
C ILE A 54 -9.14 -2.81 3.61
N VAL A 55 -9.73 -2.60 2.44
CA VAL A 55 -9.81 -1.26 1.83
C VAL A 55 -10.62 -0.30 2.70
N GLY A 56 -11.70 -0.78 3.34
CA GLY A 56 -12.49 0.00 4.28
C GLY A 56 -11.64 0.53 5.45
N GLN A 57 -10.82 -0.33 6.07
CA GLN A 57 -9.89 0.10 7.12
C GLN A 57 -8.87 1.14 6.62
N LEU A 58 -8.47 1.06 5.35
CA LEU A 58 -7.54 2.04 4.76
C LEU A 58 -8.22 3.37 4.46
N TYR A 59 -9.53 3.39 4.19
CA TYR A 59 -10.27 4.64 3.99
C TYR A 59 -10.34 5.47 5.28
N GLU A 60 -10.36 4.84 6.46
CA GLU A 60 -10.22 5.55 7.74
C GLU A 60 -8.89 6.33 7.83
N LEU A 61 -7.84 5.86 7.14
CA LEU A 61 -6.54 6.56 7.09
C LEU A 61 -6.53 7.72 6.10
N THR A 62 -7.50 7.82 5.19
CA THR A 62 -7.60 8.94 4.25
C THR A 62 -7.88 10.26 4.96
N GLU A 63 -8.55 10.23 6.12
CA GLU A 63 -8.81 11.42 6.94
C GLU A 63 -7.63 11.79 7.86
N VAL A 64 -6.62 10.92 7.97
CA VAL A 64 -5.43 11.14 8.80
C VAL A 64 -4.34 11.83 7.98
N GLN A 65 -3.73 12.86 8.56
CA GLN A 65 -2.60 13.55 7.93
C GLN A 65 -1.27 12.90 8.36
N PHE A 66 -0.48 12.48 7.36
CA PHE A 66 0.84 11.91 7.58
C PHE A 66 1.91 12.88 7.05
N ASP A 67 2.75 13.41 7.93
CA ASP A 67 3.96 14.16 7.55
C ASP A 67 5.18 13.23 7.59
N LEU A 68 5.46 12.56 6.47
CA LEU A 68 6.55 11.57 6.37
C LEU A 68 7.72 12.14 5.56
N VAL A 69 8.88 12.23 6.20
CA VAL A 69 10.10 12.72 5.53
C VAL A 69 10.47 11.81 4.34
N SER A 70 10.76 12.42 3.20
CA SER A 70 11.06 11.72 1.94
C SER A 70 12.52 11.27 1.80
N ARG A 71 13.40 11.71 2.71
CA ARG A 71 14.85 11.48 2.70
C ARG A 71 15.33 11.05 4.09
N GLY A 72 16.56 10.57 4.16
CA GLY A 72 17.20 10.17 5.43
C GLY A 72 17.04 8.70 5.82
N TYR A 73 16.32 7.91 5.00
CA TYR A 73 16.13 6.48 5.24
C TYR A 73 16.49 5.65 4.00
N ASP A 74 17.25 4.57 4.22
CA ASP A 74 17.43 3.56 3.18
C ASP A 74 16.24 2.60 3.16
N LEU A 75 15.24 2.94 2.36
CA LEU A 75 14.05 2.11 2.18
C LEU A 75 14.35 0.80 1.43
N ASP A 76 15.49 0.68 0.74
CA ASP A 76 15.90 -0.61 0.19
C ASP A 76 16.26 -1.59 1.33
N ALA A 77 16.83 -1.10 2.43
CA ALA A 77 17.20 -1.91 3.59
C ALA A 77 16.03 -2.15 4.56
N ALA A 78 15.39 -1.09 5.07
CA ALA A 78 14.40 -1.22 6.15
C ALA A 78 13.27 -0.19 6.11
N TRP A 79 12.24 -0.41 6.93
CA TRP A 79 11.25 0.64 7.25
C TRP A 79 11.85 1.63 8.26
N PRO A 80 11.51 2.94 8.18
CA PRO A 80 11.91 3.91 9.19
C PRO A 80 11.34 3.55 10.58
N THR A 81 12.17 3.62 11.62
CA THR A 81 11.79 3.28 13.00
C THR A 81 11.56 4.49 13.90
N PHE A 82 11.88 5.68 13.42
CA PHE A 82 11.63 6.96 14.09
C PHE A 82 10.98 7.93 13.10
N ALA A 83 10.08 8.77 13.63
CA ALA A 83 9.36 9.79 12.89
C ALA A 83 10.06 11.15 13.06
#